data_AF-A0A2N2ZD40-F1
#
_entry.id   AF-A0A2N2ZD40-F1
#
_cell.length_a   1.000
_cell.length_b   1.000
_cell.length_c   1.000
_cell.angle_alpha   90.00
_cell.angle_beta   90.00
_cell.angle_gamma   90.00
#
_symmetry.space_group_name_H-M   'P 1'
#
loop_
_entity.id
_entity.type
_entity.pdbx_description
1 polymer ?
#
loop_
_entity_poly.entity_id
_entity_poly.type
_entity_poly.pdbx_seq_one_letter_code
_entity_poly.pdbx_strand_id
1 'polypeptide(L)'
;MKKIILVTFVVLSIFTLLYIFTSKETEVVVIQEENEEIFLPTIEYGIEMDSFMVYKDVIEPNQFLANILLKYHIPYTEIDMLAKMSREIFDVKKIASGRKYTILCSKDSIGKAQCFIYEP
;
A
#
# COMPACT_ATOMS: atom_id res chain seq x y z
N MET A 1 24.44 2.59 72.76
CA MET A 1 25.03 2.89 71.43
C MET A 1 25.18 1.64 70.56
N LYS A 2 25.90 0.58 70.97
CA LYS A 2 26.08 -0.66 70.15
C LYS A 2 24.79 -1.38 69.73
N LYS A 3 23.75 -1.40 70.58
CA LYS A 3 22.45 -2.05 70.29
C LYS A 3 21.64 -1.32 69.22
N ILE A 4 21.79 0.00 69.10
CA ILE A 4 21.05 0.82 68.11
C ILE A 4 21.63 0.60 66.71
N ILE A 5 22.97 0.51 66.62
CA ILE A 5 23.69 0.22 65.37
C ILE A 5 23.32 -1.16 64.79
N LEU A 6 23.12 -2.15 65.67
CA LEU A 6 22.74 -3.51 65.26
C LEU A 6 21.31 -3.55 64.69
N VAL A 7 20.37 -2.81 65.29
CA VAL A 7 18.99 -2.74 64.81
C VAL A 7 18.92 -2.06 63.44
N THR A 8 19.67 -0.97 63.23
CA THR A 8 19.69 -0.27 61.93
C THR A 8 20.26 -1.14 60.82
N PHE A 9 21.26 -1.98 61.11
CA PHE A 9 21.85 -2.87 60.10
C PHE A 9 20.88 -3.99 59.68
N VAL A 10 20.12 -4.54 60.64
CA VAL A 10 19.10 -5.58 60.36
C VAL A 10 17.96 -5.02 59.50
N VAL A 11 17.49 -3.80 59.78
CA VAL A 11 16.42 -3.16 59.01
C VAL A 11 16.89 -2.86 57.58
N LEU A 12 18.12 -2.37 57.40
CA LEU A 12 18.70 -2.10 56.08
C LEU A 12 18.86 -3.39 55.27
N SER A 13 19.31 -4.48 55.91
CA SER A 13 19.46 -5.79 55.26
C SER A 13 18.11 -6.35 54.78
N ILE A 14 17.06 -6.24 55.60
CA ILE A 14 15.69 -6.63 55.22
C ILE A 14 15.18 -5.80 54.03
N PHE A 15 15.44 -4.49 54.03
CA PHE A 15 15.02 -3.61 52.94
C PHE A 15 15.72 -3.96 51.61
N THR A 16 17.01 -4.28 51.66
CA THR A 16 17.75 -4.76 50.48
C THR A 16 17.25 -6.12 49.97
N LEU A 17 16.86 -7.02 50.87
CA LEU A 17 16.30 -8.32 50.50
C LEU A 17 14.92 -8.19 49.84
N LEU A 18 14.07 -7.30 50.35
CA LEU A 18 12.78 -6.98 49.75
C LEU A 18 12.95 -6.36 48.35
N TYR A 19 13.92 -5.45 48.18
CA TYR A 19 14.18 -4.82 46.88
C TYR A 19 14.61 -5.82 45.80
N ILE A 20 15.45 -6.81 46.17
CA ILE A 20 15.89 -7.86 45.23
C ILE A 20 14.72 -8.78 44.85
N PHE A 21 13.80 -9.05 45.77
CA PHE A 21 12.66 -9.94 45.52
C PHE A 21 11.60 -9.29 44.60
N THR A 22 11.40 -7.98 44.69
CA THR A 22 10.46 -7.23 43.83
C THR A 22 10.97 -7.04 42.39
N SER A 23 12.28 -7.13 42.15
CA SER A 23 12.86 -6.91 40.81
C SER A 23 12.78 -8.13 39.88
N LYS A 24 12.16 -9.24 40.31
CA LYS A 24 12.13 -10.49 39.56
C LYS A 24 10.71 -10.88 39.14
N GLU A 25 10.14 -10.12 38.20
CA GLU A 25 9.03 -10.56 37.35
C GLU A 25 9.38 -10.18 35.90
N THR A 26 9.92 -11.12 35.12
CA THR A 26 9.19 -11.99 34.17
C THR A 26 9.34 -11.44 32.76
N GLU A 27 10.35 -11.94 32.05
CA GLU A 27 10.45 -11.81 30.59
C GLU A 27 9.35 -12.64 29.95
N VAL A 28 8.34 -11.96 29.41
CA VAL A 28 7.28 -12.58 28.62
C VAL A 28 7.82 -12.77 27.20
N VAL A 29 8.22 -14.00 26.87
CA VAL A 29 8.59 -14.37 25.49
C VAL A 29 7.31 -14.43 24.66
N VAL A 30 7.06 -13.40 23.88
CA VAL A 30 5.98 -13.35 22.88
C VAL A 30 6.44 -14.17 21.67
N ILE A 31 5.92 -15.38 21.53
CA ILE A 31 6.03 -16.15 20.28
C ILE A 31 5.02 -15.50 19.32
N GLN A 32 5.53 -14.72 18.36
CA GLN A 32 4.72 -14.27 17.23
C GLN A 32 4.54 -15.47 16.31
N GLU A 33 3.32 -16.00 16.21
CA GLU A 33 2.94 -16.89 15.12
C GLU A 33 3.11 -16.11 13.81
N GLU A 34 4.16 -16.42 13.08
CA GLU A 34 4.36 -15.99 11.70
C GLU A 34 3.31 -16.71 10.85
N ASN A 35 2.10 -16.14 10.81
CA ASN A 35 1.10 -16.50 9.84
C ASN A 35 1.64 -16.06 8.48
N GLU A 36 2.22 -16.98 7.71
CA GLU A 36 2.54 -16.76 6.31
C GLU A 36 1.22 -16.49 5.57
N GLU A 37 0.81 -15.23 5.52
CA GLU A 37 -0.29 -14.79 4.68
C GLU A 37 0.11 -15.06 3.23
N ILE A 38 -0.49 -16.10 2.64
CA ILE A 38 -0.33 -16.41 1.22
C ILE A 38 -0.86 -15.20 0.43
N PHE A 39 0.05 -14.41 -0.13
CA PHE A 39 -0.29 -13.28 -1.00
C PHE A 39 -0.87 -13.82 -2.30
N LEU A 40 -2.19 -13.78 -2.43
CA LEU A 40 -2.89 -14.13 -3.67
C LEU A 40 -2.91 -12.90 -4.58
N PRO A 41 -2.46 -13.01 -5.84
CA PRO A 41 -2.42 -11.88 -6.75
C PRO A 41 -3.84 -11.39 -7.07
N THR A 42 -4.04 -10.08 -7.04
CA THR A 42 -5.28 -9.43 -7.42
C THR A 42 -5.39 -9.41 -8.95
N ILE A 43 -6.24 -10.27 -9.51
CA ILE A 43 -6.49 -10.31 -10.96
C ILE A 43 -7.78 -9.57 -11.30
N GLU A 44 -7.70 -8.53 -12.13
CA GLU A 44 -8.85 -7.84 -12.72
C GLU A 44 -8.69 -7.77 -14.25
N TYR A 45 -9.77 -7.85 -15.01
CA TYR A 45 -9.74 -7.80 -16.49
C TYR A 45 -8.78 -8.82 -17.15
N GLY A 46 -8.43 -9.91 -16.43
CA GLY A 46 -7.43 -10.88 -16.87
C GLY A 46 -5.98 -10.45 -16.71
N ILE A 47 -5.70 -9.40 -15.93
CA ILE A 47 -4.38 -8.80 -15.69
C ILE A 47 -4.08 -8.82 -14.19
N GLU A 48 -2.84 -9.11 -13.81
CA GLU A 48 -2.35 -9.00 -12.43
C GLU A 48 -2.17 -7.53 -12.04
N MET A 49 -3.11 -7.00 -11.26
CA MET A 49 -3.14 -5.60 -10.84
C MET A 49 -1.95 -5.24 -9.94
N ASP A 50 -1.48 -6.19 -9.14
CA ASP A 50 -0.40 -5.97 -8.17
C ASP A 50 0.93 -5.64 -8.84
N SER A 51 1.09 -5.90 -10.15
CA SER A 51 2.27 -5.50 -10.92
C SER A 51 2.29 -4.01 -11.28
N PHE A 52 1.19 -3.27 -11.07
CA PHE A 52 1.03 -1.90 -11.56
C PHE A 52 0.67 -0.91 -10.43
N MET A 53 0.84 0.37 -10.72
CA MET A 53 0.13 1.44 -9.99
C MET A 53 -1.24 1.62 -10.65
N VAL A 54 -2.31 1.33 -9.91
CA VAL A 54 -3.68 1.30 -10.43
C VAL A 54 -4.43 2.58 -10.08
N TYR A 55 -4.95 3.27 -11.10
CA TYR A 55 -5.79 4.45 -10.94
C TYR A 55 -7.17 4.19 -11.50
N LYS A 56 -8.21 4.29 -10.66
CA LYS A 56 -9.62 4.10 -11.04
C LYS A 56 -10.34 5.42 -10.93
N ASP A 57 -11.06 5.82 -11.98
CA ASP A 57 -11.70 7.13 -12.05
C ASP A 57 -12.89 7.12 -13.04
N VAL A 58 -13.58 8.25 -13.19
CA VAL A 58 -14.77 8.42 -14.04
C VAL A 58 -14.51 9.50 -15.08
N ILE A 59 -14.95 9.28 -16.31
CA ILE A 59 -14.80 10.25 -17.40
C ILE A 59 -15.66 11.48 -17.14
N GLU A 60 -15.01 12.63 -17.01
CA GLU A 60 -15.64 13.93 -16.81
C GLU A 60 -16.34 14.43 -18.09
N PRO A 61 -17.33 15.34 -17.97
CA PRO A 61 -17.91 16.00 -19.13
C PRO A 61 -16.84 16.70 -19.97
N ASN A 62 -16.88 16.49 -21.29
CA ASN A 62 -15.90 17.03 -22.26
C ASN A 62 -14.46 16.51 -22.09
N GLN A 63 -14.25 15.40 -21.38
CA GLN A 63 -12.94 14.75 -21.28
C GLN A 63 -12.73 13.74 -22.40
N PHE A 64 -11.65 13.90 -23.17
CA PHE A 64 -11.27 12.98 -24.25
C PHE A 64 -10.13 12.05 -23.83
N LEU A 65 -9.96 10.94 -24.56
CA LEU A 65 -8.89 9.97 -24.33
C LEU A 65 -7.52 10.64 -24.25
N ALA A 66 -7.27 11.59 -25.16
CA ALA A 66 -6.01 12.32 -25.19
C ALA A 66 -5.77 13.10 -23.88
N ASN A 67 -6.79 13.76 -23.33
CA ASN A 67 -6.67 14.48 -22.06
C ASN A 67 -6.34 13.55 -20.90
N ILE A 68 -6.87 12.33 -20.91
CA ILE A 68 -6.59 11.31 -19.89
C ILE A 68 -5.14 10.83 -20.03
N LEU A 69 -4.76 10.32 -21.21
CA LEU A 69 -3.48 9.66 -21.41
C LEU A 69 -2.26 10.61 -21.31
N LEU A 70 -2.43 11.90 -21.63
CA LEU A 70 -1.38 12.89 -21.42
C LEU A 70 -0.99 13.05 -19.94
N LYS A 71 -1.98 12.97 -19.04
CA LYS A 71 -1.73 13.04 -17.59
C LYS A 71 -0.86 11.87 -17.10
N TYR A 72 -0.86 10.77 -17.84
CA TYR A 72 -0.09 9.55 -17.54
C TYR A 72 1.09 9.35 -18.50
N HIS A 73 1.68 10.45 -18.96
CA HIS A 73 2.95 10.49 -19.70
C HIS A 73 2.94 9.80 -21.08
N ILE A 74 1.77 9.73 -21.72
CA ILE A 74 1.67 9.26 -23.11
C ILE A 74 1.64 10.47 -24.05
N PRO A 75 2.60 10.61 -24.97
CA PRO A 75 2.63 11.73 -25.91
C PRO A 75 1.54 11.60 -26.99
N TYR A 76 1.15 12.73 -27.58
CA TYR A 76 0.12 12.79 -28.62
C TYR A 76 0.36 11.85 -29.81
N THR A 77 1.62 11.64 -30.20
CA THR A 77 1.98 10.73 -31.31
C THR A 77 1.62 9.28 -31.01
N GLU A 78 1.88 8.82 -29.77
CA GLU A 78 1.50 7.48 -29.31
C GLU A 78 -0.03 7.39 -29.18
N ILE A 79 -0.71 8.42 -28.65
CA ILE A 79 -2.17 8.45 -28.51
C ILE A 79 -2.87 8.32 -29.87
N ASP A 80 -2.42 9.06 -30.89
CA ASP A 80 -2.99 8.98 -32.23
C ASP A 80 -2.78 7.59 -32.87
N MET A 81 -1.60 6.99 -32.67
CA MET A 81 -1.32 5.62 -33.11
C MET A 81 -2.25 4.61 -32.43
N LEU A 82 -2.39 4.68 -31.10
CA LEU A 82 -3.27 3.80 -30.33
C LEU A 82 -4.73 3.92 -30.78
N ALA A 83 -5.22 5.15 -30.95
CA ALA A 83 -6.59 5.41 -31.41
C ALA A 83 -6.88 4.88 -32.82
N LYS A 84 -5.85 4.80 -33.67
CA LYS A 84 -5.95 4.21 -35.01
C LYS A 84 -5.96 2.69 -34.93
N MET A 85 -5.04 2.10 -34.16
CA MET A 85 -4.93 0.64 -33.99
C MET A 85 -6.14 0.02 -33.29
N SER A 86 -6.70 0.71 -32.30
CA SER A 86 -7.85 0.22 -31.55
C SER A 86 -9.15 0.24 -32.36
N ARG A 87 -9.22 1.01 -33.46
CA ARG A 87 -10.48 1.33 -34.16
C ARG A 87 -11.25 0.10 -34.63
N GLU A 88 -10.56 -0.96 -35.01
CA GLU A 88 -11.20 -2.21 -35.47
C GLU A 88 -11.95 -2.93 -34.34
N ILE A 89 -11.52 -2.72 -33.09
CA ILE A 89 -12.12 -3.33 -31.89
C ILE A 89 -13.08 -2.35 -31.22
N PHE A 90 -12.61 -1.11 -31.00
CA PHE A 90 -13.35 -0.06 -30.33
C PHE A 90 -12.93 1.33 -30.83
N ASP A 91 -13.93 2.13 -31.21
CA ASP A 91 -13.72 3.54 -31.55
C ASP A 91 -13.61 4.36 -30.26
N VAL A 92 -12.38 4.76 -29.92
CA VAL A 92 -12.06 5.54 -28.71
C VAL A 92 -12.77 6.89 -28.63
N LYS A 93 -13.32 7.40 -29.74
CA LYS A 93 -14.15 8.62 -29.71
C LYS A 93 -15.52 8.40 -29.05
N LYS A 94 -15.92 7.13 -28.85
CA LYS A 94 -17.19 6.75 -28.24
C LYS A 94 -17.12 6.61 -26.73
N ILE A 95 -15.96 6.88 -26.10
CA ILE A 95 -15.90 6.97 -24.65
C ILE A 95 -16.87 8.06 -24.18
N ALA A 96 -17.66 7.75 -23.16
CA ALA A 96 -18.73 8.63 -22.71
C ALA A 96 -18.45 9.15 -21.30
N SER A 97 -18.92 10.37 -21.03
CA SER A 97 -18.89 10.92 -19.68
C SER A 97 -19.73 10.08 -18.72
N GLY A 98 -19.31 10.03 -17.45
CA GLY A 98 -19.95 9.25 -16.39
C GLY A 98 -19.56 7.77 -16.39
N ARG A 99 -18.71 7.35 -17.33
CA ARG A 99 -18.22 5.97 -17.43
C ARG A 99 -16.91 5.80 -16.68
N LYS A 100 -16.76 4.63 -16.07
CA LYS A 100 -15.55 4.31 -15.32
C LYS A 100 -14.42 3.97 -16.27
N TYR A 101 -13.21 4.32 -15.85
CA TYR A 101 -12.00 3.89 -16.50
C TYR A 101 -10.92 3.55 -15.47
N THR A 102 -10.02 2.66 -15.86
CA THR A 102 -8.87 2.27 -15.06
C THR A 102 -7.60 2.48 -15.89
N ILE A 103 -6.60 3.11 -15.28
CA ILE A 103 -5.25 3.25 -15.84
C ILE A 103 -4.31 2.36 -15.02
N LEU A 104 -3.53 1.55 -15.73
CA LEU A 104 -2.43 0.80 -15.14
C LEU A 104 -1.12 1.50 -15.53
N CYS A 105 -0.39 1.97 -14.54
CA CYS A 105 0.91 2.61 -14.72
C CYS A 105 2.05 1.70 -14.26
N SER A 106 3.22 1.88 -14.88
CA SER A 106 4.47 1.31 -14.39
C SER A 106 4.73 1.75 -12.94
N LYS A 107 5.36 0.89 -12.14
CA LYS A 107 5.83 1.21 -10.77
C LYS A 107 7.16 1.98 -10.74
N ASP A 108 7.68 2.35 -11.91
CA ASP A 108 8.85 3.21 -11.99
C ASP A 108 8.54 4.64 -11.51
N SER A 109 9.58 5.46 -11.37
CA SER A 109 9.48 6.85 -10.93
C SER A 109 8.67 7.76 -11.86
N ILE A 110 8.49 7.37 -13.12
CA ILE A 110 7.77 8.19 -14.12
C ILE A 110 6.28 7.88 -14.07
N GLY A 111 5.92 6.63 -13.79
CA GLY A 111 4.52 6.19 -13.75
C GLY A 111 3.86 6.30 -15.12
N LYS A 112 4.57 5.93 -16.20
CA LYS A 112 4.00 5.94 -17.56
C LYS A 112 2.86 4.93 -17.64
N ALA A 113 1.73 5.31 -18.24
CA ALA A 113 0.62 4.40 -18.47
C ALA A 113 1.03 3.25 -19.41
N GLN A 114 0.61 2.05 -19.08
CA GLN A 114 0.82 0.83 -19.85
C GLN A 114 -0.50 0.25 -20.35
N CYS A 115 -1.60 0.51 -19.64
CA CYS A 115 -2.93 0.09 -20.06
C CYS A 115 -3.98 1.15 -19.72
N PHE A 116 -4.96 1.30 -20.61
CA PHE A 116 -6.20 2.04 -20.37
C PHE A 116 -7.37 1.09 -20.58
N ILE A 117 -8.21 0.97 -19.55
CA ILE A 117 -9.35 0.06 -19.51
C ILE A 117 -10.60 0.92 -19.37
N TYR A 118 -11.56 0.71 -20.27
CA TYR A 118 -12.79 1.48 -20.32
C TYR A 118 -13.99 0.58 -20.07
N GLU A 119 -14.91 1.02 -19.21
CA GLU A 119 -16.14 0.31 -18.85
C GLU A 119 -17.37 1.02 -19.45
N PRO A 120 -17.87 0.56 -20.62
CA PRO A 120 -19.03 1.16 -21.31
C PRO A 120 -20.39 0.94 -20.64
#